data_AF-A0A3D5I6B6-F1
#
_entry.id   AF-A0A3D5I6B6-F1
#
_cell.length_a   1.000
_cell.length_b   1.000
_cell.length_c   1.000
_cell.angle_alpha   90.00
_cell.angle_beta   90.00
_cell.angle_gamma   90.00
#
_symmetry.space_group_name_H-M   'P 1'
#
loop_
_entity.id
_entity.type
_entity.pdbx_description
1 polymer ?
#
loop_
_entity_poly.entity_id
_entity_poly.type
_entity_poly.pdbx_seq_one_letter_code
_entity_poly.pdbx_strand_id
1 'polypeptide(L)'
;GSIRGFADAFDMLTQVQNQLDNLAFLIGNSLNEAHRQGLDLNGNFGGTLFNNVTVETNAHANNRGTTVAEMTIADAAVLPAEEITVTYLEETGLWTATRVNGDVVTAGRQGIILPGVELAFTGEPQDGDVFTVSPIRGQASSLSFAVSDPNLVAAASQQLVY
;
A
#
# COMPACT_ATOMS: atom_id res chain seq x y z
N GLY A 1 -19.24 10.23 28.58
CA GLY A 1 -20.35 9.38 28.14
C GLY A 1 -19.79 8.17 27.43
N SER A 2 -20.32 6.98 27.67
CA SER A 2 -19.78 5.69 27.18
C SER A 2 -19.62 5.63 25.65
N ILE A 3 -20.48 6.28 24.87
CA ILE A 3 -20.40 6.32 23.39
C ILE A 3 -19.11 7.03 22.91
N ARG A 4 -18.69 8.12 23.57
CA ARG A 4 -17.40 8.78 23.24
C ARG A 4 -16.22 7.90 23.63
N GLY A 5 -16.29 7.22 24.77
CA GLY A 5 -15.24 6.29 25.19
C GLY A 5 -15.05 5.09 24.24
N PHE A 6 -16.14 4.59 23.64
CA PHE A 6 -16.05 3.55 22.61
C PHE A 6 -15.47 4.07 21.29
N ALA A 7 -15.83 5.29 20.88
CA ALA A 7 -15.24 5.93 19.70
C ALA A 7 -13.73 6.15 19.90
N ASP A 8 -13.32 6.72 21.03
CA ASP A 8 -11.91 6.96 21.35
C ASP A 8 -11.10 5.64 21.38
N ALA A 9 -11.67 4.58 21.95
CA ALA A 9 -11.03 3.26 21.97
C ALA A 9 -10.92 2.63 20.57
N PHE A 10 -11.95 2.80 19.73
CA PHE A 10 -11.95 2.33 18.34
C PHE A 10 -10.88 3.05 17.50
N ASP A 11 -10.75 4.37 17.68
CA ASP A 11 -9.73 5.17 17.00
C ASP A 11 -8.31 4.75 17.43
N MET A 12 -8.07 4.54 18.73
CA MET A 12 -6.79 4.04 19.23
C MET A 12 -6.44 2.66 18.67
N LEU A 13 -7.40 1.73 18.65
CA LEU A 13 -7.18 0.39 18.08
C LEU A 13 -6.84 0.46 16.58
N THR A 14 -7.52 1.35 15.85
CA THR A 14 -7.25 1.58 14.42
C THR A 14 -5.85 2.13 14.20
N GLN A 15 -5.41 3.09 15.02
CA GLN A 15 -4.04 3.63 14.94
C GLN A 15 -2.98 2.56 15.23
N VAL A 16 -3.17 1.73 16.27
CA VAL A 16 -2.25 0.64 16.60
C VAL A 16 -2.18 -0.40 15.48
N GLN A 17 -3.33 -0.75 14.90
CA GLN A 17 -3.38 -1.69 13.76
C GLN A 17 -2.58 -1.15 12.57
N ASN A 18 -2.76 0.12 12.21
CA ASN A 18 -2.02 0.77 11.12
C ASN A 18 -0.50 0.79 11.39
N GLN A 19 -0.07 0.99 12.65
CA GLN A 19 1.34 0.94 13.01
C GLN A 19 1.94 -0.46 12.86
N LEU A 20 1.21 -1.51 13.29
CA LEU A 20 1.65 -2.89 13.13
C LEU A 20 1.75 -3.29 11.66
N ASP A 21 0.76 -2.89 10.87
CA ASP A 21 0.74 -3.10 9.43
C ASP A 21 1.94 -2.41 8.75
N ASN A 22 2.27 -1.16 9.14
CA ASN A 22 3.44 -0.45 8.62
C ASN A 22 4.75 -1.15 8.97
N LEU A 23 4.88 -1.62 10.21
CA LEU A 23 6.06 -2.36 10.62
C LEU A 23 6.22 -3.65 9.81
N ALA A 24 5.14 -4.42 9.63
CA ALA A 24 5.18 -5.65 8.84
C ALA A 24 5.55 -5.38 7.38
N PHE A 25 5.00 -4.31 6.79
CA PHE A 25 5.36 -3.84 5.46
C PHE A 25 6.86 -3.53 5.34
N LEU A 26 7.40 -2.75 6.27
CA LEU A 26 8.81 -2.34 6.26
C LEU A 26 9.76 -3.53 6.46
N ILE A 27 9.43 -4.44 7.39
CA ILE A 27 10.22 -5.65 7.63
C ILE A 27 10.20 -6.56 6.40
N GLY A 28 9.01 -6.84 5.84
CA GLY A 28 8.85 -7.68 4.65
C GLY A 28 9.65 -7.14 3.47
N ASN A 29 9.54 -5.85 3.19
CA ASN A 29 10.30 -5.21 2.11
C ASN A 29 11.80 -5.17 2.36
N SER A 30 12.24 -4.80 3.57
CA SER A 30 13.68 -4.74 3.88
C SER A 30 14.34 -6.11 3.77
N LEU A 31 13.66 -7.16 4.24
CA LEU A 31 14.16 -8.53 4.14
C LEU A 31 14.12 -9.04 2.70
N ASN A 32 13.09 -8.71 1.92
CA ASN A 32 13.04 -9.00 0.50
C ASN A 32 14.19 -8.34 -0.28
N GLU A 33 14.48 -7.08 0.01
CA GLU A 33 15.57 -6.35 -0.65
C GLU A 33 16.93 -6.95 -0.31
N ALA A 34 17.20 -7.20 0.98
CA ALA A 34 18.42 -7.86 1.42
C ALA A 34 18.58 -9.25 0.77
N HIS A 35 17.50 -10.03 0.67
CA HIS A 35 17.51 -11.35 0.05
C HIS A 35 17.82 -11.29 -1.45
N ARG A 36 17.28 -10.30 -2.18
CA ARG A 36 17.57 -10.09 -3.61
C ARG A 36 19.02 -9.71 -3.89
N GLN A 37 19.67 -9.04 -2.94
CA GLN A 37 21.08 -8.68 -3.02
C GLN A 37 22.02 -9.82 -2.60
N GLY A 38 21.51 -10.80 -1.85
CA GLY A 38 22.26 -11.98 -1.44
C GLY A 38 22.36 -13.03 -2.53
N LEU A 39 23.25 -14.00 -2.31
CA LEU A 39 23.35 -15.21 -3.12
C LEU A 39 22.83 -16.43 -2.35
N ASP A 40 22.06 -17.26 -3.04
CA ASP A 40 21.57 -18.56 -2.59
C ASP A 40 22.68 -19.62 -2.59
N LEU A 41 22.38 -20.85 -2.13
CA LEU A 41 23.36 -21.94 -2.08
C LEU A 41 23.86 -22.40 -3.47
N ASN A 42 23.13 -22.05 -4.54
CA ASN A 42 23.48 -22.35 -5.92
C ASN A 42 24.26 -21.20 -6.59
N GLY A 43 24.50 -20.09 -5.87
CA GLY A 43 25.15 -18.89 -6.40
C GLY A 43 24.23 -18.00 -7.23
N ASN A 44 22.91 -18.18 -7.16
CA ASN A 44 21.93 -17.31 -7.79
C ASN A 44 21.48 -16.20 -6.84
N PHE A 45 21.03 -15.07 -7.38
CA PHE A 45 20.41 -14.03 -6.56
C PHE A 45 19.11 -14.51 -5.92
N GLY A 46 18.87 -14.10 -4.68
CA GLY A 46 17.63 -14.44 -3.97
C GLY A 46 16.39 -13.83 -4.61
N GLY A 47 15.26 -14.51 -4.46
CA GLY A 47 13.95 -14.04 -4.91
C GLY A 47 13.19 -13.26 -3.82
N THR A 48 11.86 -13.24 -3.92
CA THR A 48 10.99 -12.76 -2.84
C THR A 48 11.07 -13.73 -1.64
N LEU A 49 11.38 -13.20 -0.45
CA LEU A 49 11.49 -13.95 0.81
C LEU A 49 10.18 -13.96 1.60
N PHE A 50 9.45 -12.85 1.59
CA PHE A 50 8.13 -12.67 2.19
C PHE A 50 7.14 -12.15 1.16
N ASN A 51 5.94 -12.72 1.15
CA ASN A 51 4.83 -12.16 0.39
C ASN A 51 4.26 -10.95 1.14
N ASN A 52 3.98 -9.90 0.39
CA ASN A 52 3.38 -8.66 0.88
C ASN A 52 1.96 -8.55 0.29
N VAL A 53 1.03 -7.92 1.01
CA VAL A 53 -0.30 -7.54 0.48
C VAL A 53 -0.13 -6.61 -0.72
N THR A 54 -0.88 -6.94 -1.76
CA THR A 54 -1.28 -6.03 -2.84
C THR A 54 -2.17 -4.94 -2.27
N VAL A 55 -1.80 -3.67 -2.41
CA VAL A 55 -2.63 -2.57 -1.92
C VAL A 55 -4.05 -2.66 -2.48
N GLU A 56 -5.04 -2.60 -1.59
CA GLU A 56 -6.44 -2.60 -1.97
C GLU A 56 -6.94 -1.17 -2.18
N THR A 57 -7.52 -0.92 -3.33
CA THR A 57 -8.35 0.25 -3.59
C THR A 57 -9.79 -0.09 -3.26
N ASN A 58 -10.39 0.60 -2.30
CA ASN A 58 -11.77 0.34 -1.90
C ASN A 58 -12.71 1.36 -2.55
N ALA A 59 -13.57 0.87 -3.44
CA ALA A 59 -14.65 1.67 -4.01
C ALA A 59 -15.73 1.90 -2.94
N HIS A 60 -16.20 3.14 -2.80
CA HIS A 60 -17.29 3.40 -1.88
C HIS A 60 -18.60 2.80 -2.43
N ALA A 61 -19.43 2.22 -1.55
CA ALA A 61 -20.68 1.55 -1.94
C ALA A 61 -21.72 2.47 -2.62
N ASN A 62 -21.52 3.78 -2.50
CA ASN A 62 -22.38 4.80 -3.09
C ASN A 62 -21.91 5.25 -4.47
N ASN A 63 -20.77 4.74 -4.97
CA ASN A 63 -20.30 5.05 -6.30
C ASN A 63 -21.33 4.60 -7.33
N ARG A 64 -21.56 5.47 -8.31
CA ARG A 64 -22.56 5.27 -9.36
C ARG A 64 -21.89 4.93 -10.69
N GLY A 65 -20.63 5.32 -10.87
CA GLY A 65 -19.84 4.98 -12.03
C GLY A 65 -19.37 3.53 -12.04
N THR A 66 -18.80 3.14 -13.18
CA THR A 66 -18.19 1.82 -13.39
C THR A 66 -16.67 1.87 -13.27
N THR A 67 -16.14 2.93 -12.65
CA THR A 67 -14.70 3.11 -12.56
C THR A 67 -14.07 2.00 -11.72
N VAL A 68 -12.94 1.49 -12.20
CA VAL A 68 -12.02 0.67 -11.44
C VAL A 68 -10.76 1.48 -11.22
N ALA A 69 -10.35 1.58 -9.96
CA ALA A 69 -9.05 2.12 -9.58
C ALA A 69 -8.08 0.94 -9.45
N GLU A 70 -6.95 1.00 -10.14
CA GLU A 70 -5.86 0.04 -10.00
C GLU A 70 -4.67 0.74 -9.37
N MET A 71 -4.06 0.11 -8.38
CA MET A 71 -2.87 0.63 -7.73
C MET A 71 -1.63 -0.18 -8.08
N THR A 72 -0.54 0.54 -8.37
CA THR A 72 0.80 -0.03 -8.43
C THR A 72 1.70 0.63 -7.38
N ILE A 73 2.42 -0.18 -6.60
CA ILE A 73 3.48 0.30 -5.71
C ILE A 73 4.73 0.56 -6.55
N ALA A 74 5.14 1.82 -6.67
CA ALA A 74 6.38 2.21 -7.35
C ALA A 74 7.57 2.22 -6.39
N ASP A 75 7.38 2.67 -5.15
CA ASP A 75 8.41 2.67 -4.11
C ASP A 75 7.77 2.50 -2.72
N ALA A 76 8.08 1.36 -2.12
CA ALA A 76 7.63 0.96 -0.79
C ALA A 76 8.12 1.90 0.32
N ALA A 77 9.32 2.45 0.21
CA ALA A 77 9.97 3.19 1.29
C ALA A 77 9.32 4.55 1.58
N VAL A 78 8.53 5.06 0.63
CA VAL A 78 7.92 6.40 0.68
C VAL A 78 6.39 6.35 0.65
N LEU A 79 5.80 5.18 0.89
CA LEU A 79 4.35 5.04 0.95
C LEU A 79 3.73 5.95 2.02
N PRO A 80 2.60 6.61 1.73
CA PRO A 80 1.88 7.37 2.73
C PRO A 80 1.35 6.41 3.81
N ALA A 81 1.64 6.74 5.07
CA ALA A 81 1.13 5.99 6.22
C ALA A 81 -0.36 6.28 6.49
N GLU A 82 -0.84 7.40 6.00
CA GLU A 82 -2.22 7.84 6.13
C GLU A 82 -3.06 7.37 4.93
N GLU A 83 -4.34 7.18 5.19
CA GLU A 83 -5.33 6.91 4.17
C GLU A 83 -5.54 8.15 3.29
N ILE A 84 -5.67 7.92 1.98
CA ILE A 84 -5.94 8.96 1.00
C ILE A 84 -7.30 8.68 0.38
N THR A 85 -8.12 9.72 0.28
CA THR A 85 -9.42 9.66 -0.38
C THR A 85 -9.27 10.27 -1.76
N VAL A 86 -9.74 9.57 -2.80
CA VAL A 86 -9.75 10.07 -4.16
C VAL A 86 -11.18 10.24 -4.62
N THR A 87 -11.56 11.46 -4.99
CA THR A 87 -12.94 11.81 -5.38
C THR A 87 -12.97 12.30 -6.82
N TYR A 88 -13.93 11.82 -7.62
CA TYR A 88 -14.17 12.36 -8.95
C TYR A 88 -15.07 13.59 -8.89
N LEU A 89 -14.65 14.65 -9.59
CA LEU A 89 -15.40 15.89 -9.74
C LEU A 89 -15.77 16.07 -11.21
N GLU A 90 -17.06 16.03 -11.54
CA GLU A 90 -17.55 16.18 -12.91
C GLU A 90 -17.29 17.59 -13.47
N GLU A 91 -17.31 18.62 -12.62
CA GLU A 91 -17.02 20.01 -13.00
C GLU A 91 -15.64 20.16 -13.66
N THR A 92 -14.64 19.44 -13.15
CA THR A 92 -13.26 19.48 -13.68
C THR A 92 -12.94 18.28 -14.57
N GLY A 93 -13.71 17.21 -14.47
CA GLY A 93 -13.44 15.92 -15.11
C GLY A 93 -12.19 15.24 -14.55
N LEU A 94 -11.84 15.49 -13.28
CA LEU A 94 -10.63 14.99 -12.63
C LEU A 94 -10.95 14.19 -11.36
N TRP A 95 -10.13 13.18 -11.12
CA TRP A 95 -9.95 12.58 -9.81
C TRP A 95 -9.07 13.49 -8.96
N THR A 96 -9.48 13.76 -7.73
CA THR A 96 -8.75 14.62 -6.78
C THR A 96 -8.41 13.80 -5.55
N ALA A 97 -7.11 13.66 -5.26
CA ALA A 97 -6.61 12.97 -4.08
C ALA A 97 -6.48 13.94 -2.91
N THR A 98 -7.07 13.57 -1.77
CA THR A 98 -7.17 14.41 -0.58
C THR A 98 -6.77 13.59 0.65
N ARG A 99 -5.97 14.19 1.54
CA ARG A 99 -5.66 13.58 2.85
C ARG A 99 -6.84 13.67 3.81
N VAL A 100 -6.77 12.92 4.91
CA VAL A 100 -7.77 12.97 5.99
C VAL A 100 -7.98 14.40 6.54
N ASN A 101 -6.95 15.24 6.52
CA ASN A 101 -7.05 16.63 6.98
C ASN A 101 -7.72 17.60 5.98
N GLY A 102 -8.10 17.12 4.78
CA GLY A 102 -8.70 17.93 3.72
C GLY A 102 -7.70 18.55 2.74
N ASP A 103 -6.39 18.35 2.92
CA ASP A 103 -5.39 18.87 1.99
C ASP A 103 -5.42 18.10 0.68
N VAL A 104 -5.61 18.83 -0.43
CA VAL A 104 -5.47 18.28 -1.77
C VAL A 104 -4.01 17.97 -2.03
N VAL A 105 -3.72 16.72 -2.34
CA VAL A 105 -2.38 16.23 -2.67
C VAL A 105 -2.08 16.48 -4.14
N THR A 106 -3.00 16.07 -5.00
CA THR A 106 -2.84 16.10 -6.46
C THR A 106 -4.17 15.76 -7.15
N ALA A 107 -4.25 15.96 -8.46
CA ALA A 107 -5.41 15.60 -9.26
C ALA A 107 -4.97 15.08 -10.64
N GLY A 108 -5.78 14.22 -11.24
CA GLY A 108 -5.50 13.63 -12.54
C GLY A 108 -6.72 12.98 -13.16
N ARG A 109 -6.71 12.78 -14.47
CA ARG A 109 -7.91 12.33 -15.21
C ARG A 109 -8.01 10.82 -15.35
N GLN A 110 -6.93 10.18 -15.80
CA GLN A 110 -6.84 8.72 -15.99
C GLN A 110 -5.88 8.05 -15.01
N GLY A 111 -5.18 8.86 -14.22
CA GLY A 111 -4.28 8.36 -13.20
C GLY A 111 -3.77 9.49 -12.34
N ILE A 112 -3.28 9.11 -11.17
CA ILE A 112 -2.72 9.99 -10.16
C ILE A 112 -1.43 9.36 -9.64
N ILE A 113 -0.39 10.19 -9.50
CA ILE A 113 0.87 9.79 -8.87
C ILE A 113 0.90 10.35 -7.46
N LEU A 114 1.05 9.46 -6.49
CA LEU A 114 1.27 9.75 -5.08
C LEU A 114 2.69 9.30 -4.68
N PRO A 115 3.21 9.73 -3.52
CA PRO A 115 4.49 9.21 -3.02
C PRO A 115 4.49 7.68 -2.98
N GLY A 116 5.35 7.04 -3.78
CA GLY A 116 5.51 5.58 -3.80
C GLY A 116 4.39 4.78 -4.46
N VAL A 117 3.35 5.45 -4.96
CA VAL A 117 2.13 4.83 -5.49
C VAL A 117 1.71 5.49 -6.79
N GLU A 118 1.32 4.67 -7.76
CA GLU A 118 0.61 5.11 -8.96
C GLU A 118 -0.81 4.51 -8.96
N LEU A 119 -1.80 5.36 -9.19
CA LEU A 119 -3.20 4.98 -9.37
C LEU A 119 -3.58 5.17 -10.83
N ALA A 120 -4.19 4.15 -11.43
CA ALA A 120 -4.80 4.21 -12.75
C ALA A 120 -6.32 4.05 -12.63
N PHE A 121 -7.07 4.83 -13.39
CA PHE A 121 -8.53 4.79 -13.40
C PHE A 121 -9.03 4.35 -14.78
N THR A 122 -9.87 3.31 -14.80
CA THR A 122 -10.48 2.79 -16.04
C THR A 122 -11.99 2.69 -15.88
N GLY A 123 -12.76 2.88 -16.94
CA GLY A 123 -14.23 2.89 -16.90
C GLY A 123 -14.82 4.31 -16.90
N GLU A 124 -16.11 4.41 -16.56
CA GLU A 124 -16.87 5.67 -16.63
C GLU A 124 -17.16 6.19 -15.22
N PRO A 125 -16.51 7.28 -14.79
CA PRO A 125 -16.79 7.89 -13.48
C PRO A 125 -18.11 8.66 -13.48
N GLN A 126 -18.70 8.80 -12.30
CA GLN A 126 -19.82 9.70 -12.04
C GLN A 126 -19.45 10.71 -10.96
N ASP A 127 -20.09 11.89 -10.98
CA ASP A 127 -19.82 12.94 -10.01
C ASP A 127 -19.94 12.44 -8.57
N GLY A 128 -18.95 12.74 -7.75
CA GLY A 128 -18.90 12.32 -6.36
C GLY A 128 -18.56 10.84 -6.13
N ASP A 129 -18.14 10.09 -7.15
CA ASP A 129 -17.54 8.77 -6.93
C ASP A 129 -16.27 8.90 -6.06
N VAL A 130 -16.11 7.98 -5.11
CA VAL A 130 -15.02 8.00 -4.13
C VAL A 130 -14.30 6.66 -4.08
N PHE A 131 -12.97 6.71 -4.09
CA PHE A 131 -12.10 5.59 -3.76
C PHE A 131 -11.28 5.91 -2.52
N THR A 132 -11.15 4.92 -1.64
CA THR A 132 -10.27 5.01 -0.49
C THR A 132 -9.04 4.16 -0.73
N VAL A 133 -7.89 4.76 -0.48
CA VAL A 133 -6.58 4.19 -0.70
C VAL A 133 -5.87 4.04 0.63
N SER A 134 -5.64 2.80 1.04
CA SER A 134 -4.92 2.46 2.27
C SER A 134 -3.68 1.61 1.91
N PRO A 135 -2.50 2.21 1.71
CA PRO A 135 -1.32 1.50 1.19
C PRO A 135 -0.79 0.39 2.11
N ILE A 136 -1.15 0.44 3.39
CA ILE A 136 -0.50 -0.35 4.43
C ILE A 136 -1.48 -1.29 5.13
N ARG A 137 -2.79 -1.03 5.09
CA ARG A 137 -3.80 -1.77 5.87
C ARG A 137 -3.80 -3.27 5.49
N GLY A 138 -3.74 -4.16 6.49
CA GLY A 138 -3.77 -5.63 6.30
C GLY A 138 -2.40 -6.29 6.09
N GLN A 139 -1.31 -5.52 6.15
CA GLN A 139 0.05 -6.02 5.95
C GLN A 139 0.52 -6.99 7.04
N ALA A 140 0.20 -6.73 8.31
CA ALA A 140 0.64 -7.58 9.41
C ALA A 140 -0.02 -8.97 9.39
N SER A 141 -1.29 -9.05 8.97
CA SER A 141 -2.02 -10.32 8.92
C SER A 141 -1.62 -11.21 7.74
N SER A 142 -1.01 -10.64 6.71
CA SER A 142 -0.79 -11.32 5.42
C SER A 142 0.70 -11.55 5.11
N LEU A 143 1.60 -11.00 5.93
CA LEU A 143 3.02 -11.27 5.85
C LEU A 143 3.25 -12.78 6.00
N SER A 144 3.73 -13.42 4.94
CA SER A 144 3.98 -14.86 4.91
C SER A 144 5.31 -15.16 4.25
N PHE A 145 5.98 -16.20 4.72
CA PHE A 145 7.26 -16.62 4.14
C PHE A 145 7.02 -17.27 2.77
N ALA A 146 7.68 -16.76 1.74
CA ALA A 146 7.48 -17.14 0.35
C ALA A 146 8.40 -18.30 -0.09
N VAL A 147 9.54 -18.47 0.57
CA VAL A 147 10.54 -19.49 0.22
C VAL A 147 10.20 -20.83 0.88
N SER A 148 9.97 -21.88 0.09
CA SER A 148 9.70 -23.23 0.61
C SER A 148 10.93 -24.14 0.62
N ASP A 149 11.91 -23.88 -0.26
CA ASP A 149 13.19 -24.60 -0.32
C ASP A 149 14.28 -23.79 0.41
N PRO A 150 14.86 -24.32 1.51
CA PRO A 150 15.91 -23.63 2.25
C PRO A 150 17.17 -23.33 1.42
N ASN A 151 17.39 -24.03 0.30
CA ASN A 151 18.52 -23.75 -0.58
C ASN A 151 18.41 -22.43 -1.34
N LEU A 152 17.20 -21.89 -1.45
CA LEU A 152 16.91 -20.62 -2.10
C LEU A 152 17.07 -19.43 -1.15
N VAL A 153 17.41 -19.68 0.13
CA VAL A 153 17.68 -18.61 1.09
C VAL A 153 19.03 -17.99 0.79
N ALA A 154 18.98 -16.78 0.23
CA ALA A 154 20.14 -16.00 -0.17
C ALA A 154 20.79 -15.28 1.01
N ALA A 155 21.48 -16.06 1.86
CA ALA A 155 22.14 -15.57 3.07
C ALA A 155 23.62 -15.18 2.87
N ALA A 156 24.19 -15.46 1.70
CA ALA A 156 25.57 -15.08 1.39
C ALA A 156 25.64 -13.62 0.93
N SER A 157 26.53 -12.82 1.54
CA SER A 157 26.83 -11.45 1.12
C SER A 157 27.94 -11.44 0.06
N GLN A 158 27.86 -10.53 -0.93
CA GLN A 158 28.96 -10.29 -1.88
C GLN A 158 30.19 -9.61 -1.25
N GLN A 159 30.22 -9.36 0.06
CA GLN A 159 31.38 -8.77 0.70
C GLN A 159 32.46 -9.84 0.95
N LEU A 160 33.22 -10.16 -0.11
CA LEU A 160 34.58 -10.65 0.03
C LEU A 160 35.41 -9.51 0.62
N VAL A 161 35.52 -9.48 1.95
CA VAL A 161 36.52 -8.66 2.62
C VAL A 161 37.88 -9.22 2.21
N TYR A 162 38.59 -8.52 1.32
CA TYR A 162 39.97 -8.84 0.95
C TYR A 162 40.93 -8.18 1.94
#